data_AF-A0A026VWD7-F1
#
_entry.id   AF-A0A026VWD7-F1
#
_cell.length_a   1.000
_cell.length_b   1.000
_cell.length_c   1.000
_cell.angle_alpha   90.00
_cell.angle_beta   90.00
_cell.angle_gamma   90.00
#
_symmetry.space_group_name_H-M   'P 1'
#
loop_
_entity.id
_entity.type
_entity.pdbx_description
1 polymer ?
#
loop_
_entity_poly.entity_id
_entity_poly.type
_entity_poly.pdbx_seq_one_letter_code
_entity_poly.pdbx_strand_id
1 'polypeptide(L)'
;IGYNPVAELPMTLFSSLNNLRSLGLEDINMDNMDMDTFNLQMFPNLDFVYFKKFHYCMTYAPNVQKCRPISDGVSSVSHLLGKPLLRAAVWSISCVTCLGNSLVLWGRFTANDENRVLSIIIRNLAVSDMLMGIYLFIIAVEDARFRDNYQQEASTWMSSWSCTIVGALAMTSSEVSVLILSFMSVERFILIAAPLKCHRAMTSQTAASSMIVIWIIGLVLAVVPVIHWRSSTRFYGINGMCFPLYIDDPYLTGWEYSAFIFLGLNLLGLMIIGYVYAAMFASIWRTRHATPLSVGDSEFALRFFLIVLTEAVCWAPIIALKILAMMKYPVPPDLHAWIVIFILPVNSAINPLLYTFTTPKFRERLSEGWLGKIWSCVSRKHSKQDSQTSSSINKTTVIDKNMMQSLPLCIQYDAT
;
A
#
# COMPACT_ATOMS: atom_id res chain seq x y z
N ILE A 1 33.37 23.58 5.21
CA ILE A 1 34.06 22.28 5.42
C ILE A 1 33.45 21.20 4.54
N GLY A 2 32.15 21.32 4.21
CA GLY A 2 31.48 20.44 3.28
C GLY A 2 32.22 20.21 1.95
N TYR A 3 31.87 19.11 1.27
CA TYR A 3 32.48 18.63 0.03
C TYR A 3 33.96 18.23 0.12
N ASN A 4 34.44 17.94 1.32
CA ASN A 4 35.78 17.39 1.57
C ASN A 4 35.66 15.95 2.10
N PRO A 5 36.65 15.07 1.88
CA PRO A 5 36.62 13.67 2.35
C PRO A 5 36.87 13.57 3.86
N VAL A 6 36.00 14.21 4.65
CA VAL A 6 36.06 14.24 6.11
C VAL A 6 35.15 13.15 6.65
N ALA A 7 35.75 12.11 7.23
CA ALA A 7 35.03 10.96 7.79
C ALA A 7 34.59 11.21 9.25
N GLU A 8 35.38 11.96 10.02
CA GLU A 8 35.09 12.32 11.40
C GLU A 8 35.36 13.80 11.63
N LEU A 9 34.45 14.46 12.34
CA LEU A 9 34.49 15.89 12.59
C LEU A 9 34.72 16.14 14.09
N PRO A 10 35.97 16.18 14.56
CA PRO A 10 36.25 16.35 15.98
C PRO A 10 35.84 17.75 16.46
N MET A 11 35.09 17.83 17.55
CA MET A 11 34.57 19.12 18.05
C MET A 11 35.65 20.08 18.55
N THR A 12 36.84 19.56 18.86
CA THR A 12 38.03 20.36 19.20
C THR A 12 38.40 21.32 18.07
N LEU A 13 38.11 20.97 16.81
CA LEU A 13 38.40 21.78 15.62
C LEU A 13 37.63 23.11 15.60
N PHE A 14 36.49 23.16 16.32
CA PHE A 14 35.64 24.34 16.41
C PHE A 14 35.77 25.11 17.73
N SER A 15 36.46 24.54 18.72
CA SER A 15 36.56 25.09 20.08
C SER A 15 37.16 26.50 20.16
N SER A 16 37.95 26.90 19.16
CA SER A 16 38.57 28.23 19.07
C SER A 16 37.81 29.22 18.18
N LEU A 17 36.72 28.79 17.54
CA LEU A 17 35.98 29.57 16.54
C LEU A 17 34.82 30.38 17.17
N ASN A 18 35.12 31.23 18.15
CA ASN A 18 34.12 31.97 18.92
C ASN A 18 33.28 32.98 18.09
N ASN A 19 33.77 33.37 16.90
CA ASN A 19 33.11 34.31 15.99
C ASN A 19 32.46 33.60 14.79
N LEU A 20 32.32 32.27 14.83
CA LEU A 20 31.73 31.51 13.73
C LEU A 20 30.26 31.87 13.54
N ARG A 21 29.92 32.46 12.40
CA ARG A 21 28.54 32.85 12.03
C ARG A 21 27.87 31.89 11.06
N SER A 22 28.65 31.21 10.23
CA SER A 22 28.15 30.30 9.20
C SER A 22 29.03 29.07 9.11
N LEU A 23 28.41 27.89 9.14
CA LEU A 23 29.11 26.62 9.06
C LEU A 23 28.50 25.72 7.98
N GLY A 24 29.30 25.44 6.95
CA GLY A 24 28.93 24.51 5.88
C GLY A 24 29.51 23.11 6.10
N LEU A 25 28.63 22.12 6.28
CA LEU A 25 28.89 20.69 6.49
C LEU A 25 28.15 19.84 5.45
N GLU A 26 27.89 20.42 4.28
CA GLU A 26 27.28 19.75 3.14
C GLU A 26 28.15 18.55 2.71
N ASP A 27 27.51 17.43 2.38
CA ASP A 27 28.18 16.18 2.00
C ASP A 27 29.01 15.47 3.10
N ILE A 28 28.91 15.91 4.36
CA ILE A 28 29.50 15.21 5.50
C ILE A 28 28.42 14.37 6.19
N ASN A 29 28.68 13.07 6.39
CA ASN A 29 27.81 12.20 7.19
C ASN A 29 28.16 12.38 8.67
N MET A 30 27.15 12.58 9.52
CA MET A 30 27.32 12.89 10.94
C MET A 30 26.62 11.84 11.81
N ASP A 31 26.70 10.56 11.44
CA ASP A 31 25.90 9.50 12.04
C ASP A 31 26.36 9.11 13.48
N ASN A 32 27.52 9.59 13.94
CA ASN A 32 28.14 9.27 15.26
C ASN A 32 28.38 10.50 16.16
N MET A 33 27.73 11.63 15.92
CA MET A 33 27.91 12.85 16.74
C MET A 33 26.92 12.88 17.91
N ASP A 34 27.33 13.52 19.02
CA ASP A 34 26.46 13.73 20.16
C ASP A 34 25.25 14.61 19.78
N MET A 35 24.11 14.37 20.42
CA MET A 35 22.94 15.24 20.25
C MET A 35 23.28 16.68 20.64
N ASP A 36 22.67 17.66 19.99
CA ASP A 36 22.86 19.09 20.29
C ASP A 36 24.32 19.60 20.20
N THR A 37 25.14 18.95 19.38
CA THR A 37 26.56 19.29 19.21
C THR A 37 26.79 20.76 18.81
N PHE A 38 25.91 21.35 17.98
CA PHE A 38 25.97 22.74 17.55
C PHE A 38 24.98 23.63 18.31
N ASN A 39 24.95 23.50 19.64
CA ASN A 39 24.14 24.36 20.50
C ASN A 39 24.72 25.78 20.63
N LEU A 40 23.85 26.72 21.05
CA LEU A 40 24.22 28.13 21.27
C LEU A 40 25.16 28.34 22.47
N GLN A 41 25.33 27.34 23.34
CA GLN A 41 26.26 27.42 24.46
C GLN A 41 27.72 27.25 23.99
N MET A 42 27.93 26.41 22.98
CA MET A 42 29.22 26.20 22.33
C MET A 42 29.47 27.21 21.20
N PHE A 43 28.42 27.62 20.49
CA PHE A 43 28.50 28.56 19.37
C PHE A 43 27.48 29.70 19.49
N PRO A 44 27.75 30.72 20.33
CA PRO A 44 26.77 31.78 20.62
C PRO A 44 26.46 32.68 19.42
N ASN A 45 27.36 32.75 18.42
CA ASN A 45 27.24 33.63 17.26
C ASN A 45 26.84 32.87 15.98
N LEU A 46 26.50 31.59 16.06
CA LEU A 46 26.23 30.76 14.88
C LEU A 46 24.81 30.99 14.37
N ASP A 47 24.72 31.74 13.26
CA ASP A 47 23.46 32.13 12.63
C ASP A 47 23.00 31.10 11.58
N PHE A 48 23.95 30.53 10.83
CA PHE A 48 23.68 29.65 9.68
C PHE A 48 24.42 28.32 9.76
N VAL A 49 23.71 27.21 9.53
CA VAL A 49 24.32 25.89 9.38
C VAL A 49 23.73 25.17 8.18
N TYR A 50 24.60 24.59 7.36
CA TYR A 50 24.22 23.83 6.18
C TYR A 50 24.66 22.38 6.37
N PHE A 51 23.70 21.48 6.43
CA PHE A 51 23.91 20.04 6.60
C PHE A 51 23.60 19.28 5.32
N LYS A 52 24.11 18.04 5.26
CA LYS A 52 23.73 17.08 4.22
C LYS A 52 22.26 16.66 4.31
N LYS A 53 21.78 16.33 5.52
CA LYS A 53 20.45 15.74 5.75
C LYS A 53 19.54 16.68 6.52
N PHE A 54 18.25 16.66 6.19
CA PHE A 54 17.21 17.48 6.84
C PHE A 54 17.13 17.25 8.36
N HIS A 55 17.16 16.00 8.81
CA HIS A 55 17.06 15.68 10.23
C HIS A 55 18.28 16.13 11.06
N TYR A 56 19.44 16.39 10.44
CA TYR A 56 20.61 16.91 11.17
C TYR A 56 20.33 18.28 11.77
N CYS A 57 19.50 19.11 11.12
CA CYS A 57 19.07 20.39 11.68
C CYS A 57 18.34 20.22 13.03
N MET A 58 17.51 19.20 13.14
CA MET A 58 16.73 18.91 14.35
C MET A 58 17.56 18.20 15.41
N THR A 59 18.50 17.36 14.97
CA THR A 59 19.28 16.46 15.84
C THR A 59 20.49 17.17 16.46
N TYR A 60 21.16 18.05 15.69
CA TYR A 60 22.46 18.61 16.08
C TYR A 60 22.44 20.13 16.25
N ALA A 61 21.46 20.83 15.68
CA ALA A 61 21.41 22.30 15.69
C ALA A 61 19.99 22.86 15.92
N PRO A 62 19.22 22.38 16.93
CA PRO A 62 17.82 22.78 17.08
C PRO A 62 17.63 24.27 17.39
N ASN A 63 18.65 24.92 17.98
CA ASN A 63 18.60 26.33 18.41
C ASN A 63 19.20 27.31 17.39
N VAL A 64 19.73 26.83 16.27
CA VAL A 64 20.31 27.70 15.22
C VAL A 64 19.19 28.34 14.41
N GLN A 65 19.27 29.66 14.17
CA GLN A 65 18.21 30.41 13.48
C GLN A 65 17.95 29.91 12.05
N LYS A 66 19.00 29.62 11.28
CA LYS A 66 18.88 29.25 9.87
C LYS A 66 19.65 27.97 9.58
N CYS A 67 18.94 26.85 9.67
CA CYS A 67 19.47 25.54 9.29
C CYS A 67 18.93 25.07 7.93
N ARG A 68 19.80 24.49 7.11
CA ARG A 68 19.47 23.91 5.79
C ARG A 68 19.90 22.45 5.72
N PRO A 69 19.15 21.57 5.02
CA PRO A 69 17.91 21.87 4.28
C PRO A 69 16.69 22.05 5.20
N ILE A 70 15.61 22.66 4.69
CA ILE A 70 14.35 22.92 5.45
C ILE A 70 13.27 21.85 5.22
N SER A 71 13.53 20.90 4.32
CA SER A 71 12.65 19.79 3.98
C SER A 71 13.44 18.68 3.30
N ASP A 72 12.98 17.44 3.47
CA ASP A 72 13.38 16.25 2.72
C ASP A 72 12.33 15.86 1.65
N GLY A 73 11.46 16.80 1.25
CA GLY A 73 10.34 16.59 0.30
C GLY A 73 9.12 15.89 0.90
N VAL A 74 9.27 15.25 2.06
CA VAL A 74 8.20 14.59 2.81
C VAL A 74 7.77 15.49 3.96
N SER A 75 8.75 15.86 4.78
CA SER A 75 8.66 16.54 6.05
C SER A 75 9.07 18.00 5.90
N SER A 76 8.55 18.82 6.79
CA SER A 76 8.89 20.23 6.95
C SER A 76 9.27 20.48 8.40
N VAL A 77 9.87 21.63 8.71
CA VAL A 77 10.28 21.95 10.09
C VAL A 77 9.10 21.83 11.08
N SER A 78 7.89 22.22 10.66
CA SER A 78 6.70 22.21 11.51
C SER A 78 5.86 20.93 11.42
N HIS A 79 6.03 20.10 10.38
CA HIS A 79 5.13 18.95 10.13
C HIS A 79 5.87 17.74 9.57
N LEU A 80 5.50 16.55 10.03
CA LEU A 80 5.99 15.26 9.50
C LEU A 80 5.59 15.08 8.03
N LEU A 81 4.35 15.43 7.67
CA LEU A 81 3.92 15.54 6.27
C LEU A 81 3.75 17.02 5.93
N GLY A 82 4.68 17.59 5.16
CA GLY A 82 4.71 19.01 4.85
C GLY A 82 3.54 19.48 3.98
N LYS A 83 2.99 18.60 3.12
CA LYS A 83 1.95 18.96 2.14
C LYS A 83 0.55 18.55 2.62
N PRO A 84 -0.45 19.46 2.59
CA PRO A 84 -1.83 19.13 2.97
C PRO A 84 -2.43 17.96 2.19
N LEU A 85 -2.05 17.83 0.91
CA LEU A 85 -2.49 16.73 0.05
C LEU A 85 -1.96 15.36 0.52
N LEU A 86 -0.71 15.28 1.00
CA LEU A 86 -0.16 14.05 1.57
C LEU A 86 -0.89 13.65 2.86
N ARG A 87 -1.27 14.64 3.69
CA ARG A 87 -2.07 14.41 4.90
C ARG A 87 -3.46 13.87 4.57
N ALA A 88 -4.13 14.47 3.59
CA ALA A 88 -5.42 13.97 3.14
C ALA A 88 -5.31 12.55 2.55
N ALA A 89 -4.25 12.28 1.79
CA ALA A 89 -3.99 10.98 1.19
C ALA A 89 -3.73 9.89 2.24
N VAL A 90 -2.87 10.14 3.24
CA VAL A 90 -2.55 9.13 4.27
C VAL A 90 -3.79 8.70 5.05
N TRP A 91 -4.65 9.65 5.45
CA TRP A 91 -5.92 9.34 6.12
C TRP A 91 -6.88 8.57 5.21
N SER A 92 -7.03 9.02 3.96
CA SER A 92 -7.97 8.40 3.02
C SER A 92 -7.56 6.97 2.68
N ILE A 93 -6.29 6.76 2.32
CA ILE A 93 -5.76 5.46 1.92
C ILE A 93 -5.76 4.50 3.11
N SER A 94 -5.32 4.95 4.29
CA SER A 94 -5.38 4.13 5.50
C SER A 94 -6.80 3.62 5.79
N CYS A 95 -7.79 4.52 5.77
CA CYS A 95 -9.19 4.16 5.99
C CYS A 95 -9.70 3.16 4.95
N VAL A 96 -9.47 3.42 3.65
CA VAL A 96 -9.90 2.54 2.56
C VAL A 96 -9.26 1.16 2.68
N THR A 97 -7.94 1.10 2.91
CA THR A 97 -7.19 -0.15 3.05
C THR A 97 -7.68 -0.96 4.25
N CYS A 98 -7.83 -0.33 5.42
CA CYS A 98 -8.29 -1.02 6.63
C CYS A 98 -9.73 -1.52 6.50
N LEU A 99 -10.65 -0.67 6.04
CA LEU A 99 -12.06 -1.05 5.87
C LEU A 99 -12.23 -2.12 4.79
N GLY A 100 -11.58 -1.95 3.64
CA GLY A 100 -11.64 -2.88 2.52
C GLY A 100 -11.15 -4.27 2.91
N ASN A 101 -9.97 -4.36 3.53
CA ASN A 101 -9.41 -5.64 3.95
C ASN A 101 -10.20 -6.27 5.12
N SER A 102 -10.78 -5.47 6.02
CA SER A 102 -11.67 -5.96 7.08
C SER A 102 -12.93 -6.62 6.50
N LEU A 103 -13.53 -5.99 5.48
CA LEU A 103 -14.69 -6.55 4.78
C LEU A 103 -14.34 -7.83 4.03
N VAL A 104 -13.16 -7.91 3.41
CA VAL A 104 -12.66 -9.13 2.76
C VAL A 104 -12.52 -10.26 3.77
N LEU A 105 -11.87 -10.01 4.91
CA LEU A 105 -11.71 -11.00 5.98
C LEU A 105 -13.07 -11.47 6.50
N TRP A 106 -13.94 -10.54 6.88
CA TRP A 106 -15.28 -10.83 7.34
C TRP A 106 -16.08 -11.69 6.34
N GLY A 107 -16.07 -11.28 5.06
CA GLY A 107 -16.76 -11.99 3.98
C GLY A 107 -16.21 -13.41 3.80
N ARG A 108 -14.89 -13.58 3.84
CA ARG A 108 -14.24 -14.89 3.67
C ARG A 108 -14.40 -15.81 4.88
N PHE A 109 -14.50 -15.28 6.09
CA PHE A 109 -14.80 -16.09 7.28
C PHE A 109 -16.25 -16.54 7.34
N THR A 110 -17.18 -15.70 6.84
CA THR A 110 -18.62 -15.99 6.89
C THR A 110 -19.10 -16.82 5.69
N ALA A 111 -18.48 -16.67 4.52
CA ALA A 111 -18.84 -17.42 3.33
C ALA A 111 -18.31 -18.85 3.38
N ASN A 112 -19.16 -19.82 3.02
CA ASN A 112 -18.73 -21.20 2.80
C ASN A 112 -18.09 -21.29 1.40
N ASP A 113 -16.82 -20.90 1.31
CA ASP A 113 -16.07 -20.88 0.04
C ASP A 113 -15.82 -22.30 -0.49
N GLU A 114 -16.22 -22.55 -1.74
CA GLU A 114 -15.97 -23.81 -2.43
C GLU A 114 -14.46 -24.07 -2.67
N ASN A 115 -13.66 -23.00 -2.82
CA ASN A 115 -12.21 -23.08 -2.98
C ASN A 115 -11.48 -22.68 -1.69
N ARG A 116 -11.21 -23.67 -0.82
CA ARG A 116 -10.50 -23.48 0.46
C ARG A 116 -9.08 -22.95 0.30
N VAL A 117 -8.36 -23.35 -0.75
CA VAL A 117 -6.99 -22.90 -1.02
C VAL A 117 -6.96 -21.40 -1.30
N LEU A 118 -7.80 -20.96 -2.24
CA LEU A 118 -7.91 -19.54 -2.60
C LEU A 118 -8.37 -18.70 -1.40
N SER A 119 -9.30 -19.21 -0.59
CA SER A 119 -9.77 -18.52 0.62
C SER A 119 -8.63 -18.32 1.63
N ILE A 120 -7.77 -19.33 1.86
CA ILE A 120 -6.59 -19.21 2.74
C ILE A 120 -5.62 -18.14 2.22
N ILE A 121 -5.30 -18.16 0.92
CA ILE A 121 -4.38 -17.21 0.28
C ILE A 121 -4.92 -15.78 0.41
N ILE A 122 -6.19 -15.54 0.04
CA ILE A 122 -6.81 -14.20 0.10
C ILE A 122 -6.89 -13.69 1.54
N ARG A 123 -7.19 -14.56 2.53
CA ARG A 123 -7.19 -14.15 3.94
C ARG A 123 -5.80 -13.67 4.39
N ASN A 124 -4.74 -14.39 4.05
CA ASN A 124 -3.38 -13.98 4.40
C ASN A 124 -2.98 -12.69 3.69
N LEU A 125 -3.34 -12.53 2.42
CA LEU A 125 -3.10 -11.31 1.66
C LEU A 125 -3.83 -10.11 2.28
N ALA A 126 -5.10 -10.28 2.67
CA ALA A 126 -5.86 -9.23 3.35
C ALA A 126 -5.29 -8.88 4.74
N VAL A 127 -4.74 -9.85 5.48
CA VAL A 127 -4.01 -9.57 6.73
C VAL A 127 -2.74 -8.78 6.44
N SER A 128 -1.96 -9.17 5.43
CA SER A 128 -0.76 -8.46 5.01
C SER A 128 -1.09 -7.01 4.62
N ASP A 129 -2.09 -6.78 3.77
CA ASP A 129 -2.51 -5.45 3.33
C ASP A 129 -3.11 -4.61 4.48
N MET A 130 -3.77 -5.24 5.46
CA MET A 130 -4.22 -4.55 6.67
C MET A 130 -3.05 -3.96 7.46
N LEU A 131 -1.91 -4.67 7.53
CA LEU A 131 -0.71 -4.14 8.18
C LEU A 131 -0.25 -2.83 7.50
N MET A 132 -0.26 -2.75 6.16
CA MET A 132 0.03 -1.48 5.46
C MET A 132 -0.95 -0.37 5.86
N GLY A 133 -2.24 -0.69 5.95
CA GLY A 133 -3.27 0.26 6.40
C GLY A 133 -3.04 0.77 7.83
N ILE A 134 -2.66 -0.13 8.75
CA ILE A 134 -2.31 0.19 10.15
C ILE A 134 -1.04 1.04 10.21
N TYR A 135 -0.01 0.72 9.43
CA TYR A 135 1.20 1.54 9.30
C TYR A 135 0.83 2.98 8.92
N LEU A 136 0.06 3.17 7.85
CA LEU A 136 -0.36 4.51 7.43
C LEU A 136 -1.23 5.21 8.48
N PHE A 137 -2.08 4.46 9.19
CA PHE A 137 -2.88 5.01 10.26
C PHE A 137 -2.01 5.60 11.37
N ILE A 138 -0.97 4.86 11.78
CA ILE A 138 -0.03 5.32 12.80
C ILE A 138 0.72 6.57 12.32
N ILE A 139 1.21 6.58 11.08
CA ILE A 139 1.85 7.78 10.50
C ILE A 139 0.89 8.97 10.46
N ALA A 140 -0.38 8.77 10.14
CA ALA A 140 -1.39 9.82 10.13
C ALA A 140 -1.67 10.40 11.52
N VAL A 141 -1.68 9.53 12.55
CA VAL A 141 -1.84 9.94 13.96
C VAL A 141 -0.62 10.70 14.46
N GLU A 142 0.58 10.22 14.17
CA GLU A 142 1.82 10.88 14.60
C GLU A 142 2.03 12.21 13.84
N ASP A 143 1.67 12.33 12.56
CA ASP A 143 1.63 13.61 11.85
C ASP A 143 0.68 14.62 12.53
N ALA A 144 -0.49 14.15 12.95
CA ALA A 144 -1.45 14.99 13.67
C ALA A 144 -0.91 15.42 15.05
N ARG A 145 -0.19 14.53 15.73
CA ARG A 145 0.42 14.78 17.05
C ARG A 145 1.59 15.77 16.97
N PHE A 146 2.46 15.62 15.97
CA PHE A 146 3.64 16.46 15.80
C PHE A 146 3.36 17.79 15.08
N ARG A 147 2.09 18.12 14.89
CA ARG A 147 1.68 19.32 14.17
C ARG A 147 2.25 20.57 14.85
N ASP A 148 2.86 21.43 14.03
CA ASP A 148 3.50 22.69 14.43
C ASP A 148 4.72 22.54 15.35
N ASN A 149 5.10 21.31 15.74
CA ASN A 149 6.22 21.04 16.63
C ASN A 149 7.15 19.91 16.17
N TYR A 150 7.09 19.52 14.89
CA TYR A 150 7.86 18.38 14.39
C TYR A 150 9.37 18.51 14.60
N GLN A 151 9.93 19.72 14.53
CA GLN A 151 11.35 19.97 14.79
C GLN A 151 11.83 19.42 16.13
N GLN A 152 11.01 19.49 17.18
CA GLN A 152 11.37 19.00 18.51
C GLN A 152 11.16 17.48 18.65
N GLU A 153 10.14 16.95 18.00
CA GLU A 153 9.73 15.55 18.15
C GLU A 153 10.46 14.60 17.18
N ALA A 154 10.97 15.11 16.06
CA ALA A 154 11.53 14.30 14.97
C ALA A 154 12.65 13.36 15.43
N SER A 155 13.61 13.86 16.21
CA SER A 155 14.74 13.05 16.69
C SER A 155 14.26 11.92 17.61
N THR A 156 13.37 12.23 18.56
CA THR A 156 12.79 11.25 19.49
C THR A 156 11.92 10.22 18.74
N TRP A 157 11.14 10.66 17.75
CA TRP A 157 10.33 9.78 16.91
C TRP A 157 11.18 8.80 16.09
N MET A 158 12.10 9.31 15.27
CA MET A 158 12.95 8.49 14.39
C MET A 158 13.90 7.56 15.17
N SER A 159 14.29 7.95 16.38
CA SER A 159 15.10 7.12 17.28
C SER A 159 14.28 6.24 18.23
N SER A 160 12.95 6.20 18.11
CA SER A 160 12.08 5.40 18.99
C SER A 160 11.97 3.94 18.55
N TRP A 161 11.56 3.07 19.47
CA TRP A 161 11.10 1.72 19.13
C TRP A 161 9.79 1.74 18.35
N SER A 162 8.92 2.72 18.59
CA SER A 162 7.65 2.88 17.87
C SER A 162 7.89 3.02 16.36
N CYS A 163 8.76 3.94 15.94
CA CYS A 163 9.12 4.10 14.53
C CYS A 163 9.72 2.82 13.94
N THR A 164 10.55 2.12 14.70
CA THR A 164 11.18 0.87 14.25
C THR A 164 10.15 -0.24 14.02
N ILE A 165 9.20 -0.40 14.94
CA ILE A 165 8.13 -1.41 14.84
C ILE A 165 7.19 -1.06 13.69
N VAL A 166 6.82 0.23 13.55
CA VAL A 166 5.97 0.74 12.46
C VAL A 166 6.61 0.49 11.10
N GLY A 167 7.91 0.75 10.97
CA GLY A 167 8.68 0.46 9.75
C GLY A 167 8.80 -1.04 9.45
N ALA A 168 9.08 -1.86 10.46
CA ALA A 168 9.14 -3.31 10.30
C ALA A 168 7.78 -3.92 9.92
N LEU A 169 6.69 -3.34 10.42
CA LEU A 169 5.32 -3.72 10.06
C LEU A 169 5.01 -3.38 8.60
N ALA A 170 5.41 -2.20 8.13
CA ALA A 170 5.30 -1.80 6.73
C ALA A 170 6.11 -2.71 5.80
N MET A 171 7.36 -3.02 6.18
CA MET A 171 8.22 -3.94 5.42
C MET A 171 7.66 -5.36 5.40
N THR A 172 7.20 -5.88 6.53
CA THR A 172 6.57 -7.22 6.57
C THR A 172 5.36 -7.25 5.64
N SER A 173 4.52 -6.21 5.67
CA SER A 173 3.35 -6.09 4.81
C SER A 173 3.71 -6.09 3.32
N SER A 174 4.66 -5.26 2.89
CA SER A 174 5.04 -5.18 1.48
C SER A 174 5.61 -6.50 0.97
N GLU A 175 6.52 -7.11 1.73
CA GLU A 175 7.22 -8.33 1.30
C GLU A 175 6.31 -9.56 1.33
N VAL A 176 5.49 -9.71 2.37
CA VAL A 176 4.52 -10.81 2.44
C VAL A 176 3.51 -10.70 1.30
N SER A 177 3.01 -9.51 0.98
CA SER A 177 2.07 -9.33 -0.14
C SER A 177 2.69 -9.73 -1.49
N VAL A 178 3.92 -9.30 -1.80
CA VAL A 178 4.65 -9.68 -3.03
C VAL A 178 4.83 -11.19 -3.13
N LEU A 179 5.27 -11.83 -2.03
CA LEU A 179 5.49 -13.28 -1.98
C LEU A 179 4.18 -14.07 -2.13
N ILE A 180 3.10 -13.63 -1.49
CA ILE A 180 1.77 -14.26 -1.63
C ILE A 180 1.26 -14.12 -3.06
N LEU A 181 1.39 -12.94 -3.68
CA LEU A 181 0.96 -12.70 -5.07
C LEU A 181 1.76 -13.52 -6.07
N SER A 182 3.07 -13.65 -5.85
CA SER A 182 3.95 -14.51 -6.66
C SER A 182 3.52 -15.98 -6.55
N PHE A 183 3.29 -16.45 -5.31
CA PHE A 183 2.81 -17.81 -5.05
C PHE A 183 1.43 -18.08 -5.67
N MET A 184 0.48 -17.15 -5.50
CA MET A 184 -0.85 -17.19 -6.08
C MET A 184 -0.79 -17.24 -7.61
N SER A 185 0.13 -16.51 -8.23
CA SER A 185 0.33 -16.54 -9.68
C SER A 185 0.77 -17.91 -10.18
N VAL A 186 1.75 -18.52 -9.52
CA VAL A 186 2.23 -19.88 -9.85
C VAL A 186 1.13 -20.92 -9.65
N GLU A 187 0.39 -20.85 -8.54
CA GLU A 187 -0.74 -21.74 -8.26
C GLU A 187 -1.80 -21.67 -9.37
N ARG A 188 -2.15 -20.46 -9.83
CA ARG A 188 -3.13 -20.28 -10.91
C ARG A 188 -2.64 -20.82 -12.25
N PHE A 189 -1.37 -20.61 -12.57
CA PHE A 189 -0.80 -21.16 -13.79
C PHE A 189 -0.80 -22.68 -13.80
N ILE A 190 -0.46 -23.32 -12.68
CA ILE A 190 -0.51 -24.79 -12.58
C ILE A 190 -1.93 -25.31 -12.84
N LEU A 191 -2.96 -24.62 -12.33
CA LEU A 191 -4.36 -25.02 -12.51
C LEU A 191 -4.89 -24.77 -13.94
N ILE A 192 -4.49 -23.66 -14.59
CA ILE A 192 -5.07 -23.22 -15.86
C ILE A 192 -4.27 -23.72 -17.06
N ALA A 193 -2.95 -23.67 -16.99
CA ALA A 193 -2.07 -23.86 -18.14
C ALA A 193 -1.48 -25.28 -18.27
N ALA A 194 -1.60 -26.13 -17.23
CA ALA A 194 -1.09 -27.51 -17.25
C ALA A 194 -2.21 -28.58 -17.24
N PRO A 195 -3.13 -28.63 -18.23
CA PRO A 195 -4.26 -29.56 -18.23
C PRO A 195 -3.88 -31.04 -18.53
N LEU A 196 -2.60 -31.38 -18.76
CA LEU A 196 -2.20 -32.68 -19.34
C LEU A 196 -1.06 -33.43 -18.62
N LYS A 197 -0.62 -33.00 -17.44
CA LYS A 197 0.27 -33.81 -16.58
C LYS A 197 -0.42 -34.04 -15.25
N CYS A 198 -0.32 -35.25 -14.70
CA CYS A 198 -0.80 -35.67 -13.37
C CYS A 198 -0.30 -34.76 -12.24
N HIS A 199 -0.75 -33.52 -12.18
CA HIS A 199 -0.44 -32.58 -11.14
C HIS A 199 -1.65 -32.49 -10.24
N ARG A 200 -1.48 -33.00 -9.03
CA ARG A 200 -2.50 -33.01 -8.01
C ARG A 200 -2.80 -31.56 -7.62
N ALA A 201 -4.06 -31.16 -7.71
CA ALA A 201 -4.50 -29.85 -7.24
C ALA A 201 -3.95 -29.59 -5.83
N MET A 202 -3.47 -28.37 -5.61
CA MET A 202 -2.83 -28.02 -4.35
C MET A 202 -3.78 -28.26 -3.19
N THR A 203 -3.29 -28.89 -2.12
CA THR A 203 -4.12 -29.16 -0.95
C THR A 203 -4.19 -27.94 -0.05
N SER A 204 -5.26 -27.82 0.74
CA SER A 204 -5.38 -26.74 1.74
C SER A 204 -4.29 -26.79 2.81
N GLN A 205 -3.76 -27.97 3.11
CA GLN A 205 -2.65 -28.13 4.05
C GLN A 205 -1.36 -27.57 3.47
N THR A 206 -1.06 -27.86 2.19
CA THR A 206 0.07 -27.26 1.47
C THR A 206 -0.07 -25.74 1.40
N ALA A 207 -1.28 -25.23 1.14
CA ALA A 207 -1.55 -23.79 1.14
C ALA A 207 -1.24 -23.15 2.49
N ALA A 208 -1.76 -23.73 3.58
CA ALA A 208 -1.52 -23.24 4.93
C ALA A 208 -0.02 -23.28 5.28
N SER A 209 0.69 -24.37 4.96
CA SER A 209 2.13 -24.44 5.21
C SER A 209 2.92 -23.41 4.39
N SER A 210 2.55 -23.18 3.13
CA SER A 210 3.19 -22.17 2.29
C SER A 210 2.97 -20.76 2.85
N MET A 211 1.77 -20.45 3.35
CA MET A 211 1.52 -19.15 4.00
C MET A 211 2.40 -18.97 5.24
N ILE A 212 2.52 -19.99 6.10
CA ILE A 212 3.40 -19.93 7.29
C ILE A 212 4.85 -19.64 6.87
N VAL A 213 5.36 -20.35 5.86
CA VAL A 213 6.72 -20.13 5.35
C VAL A 213 6.91 -18.72 4.82
N ILE A 214 5.95 -18.20 4.04
CA ILE A 214 6.00 -16.84 3.50
C ILE A 214 6.01 -15.80 4.63
N TRP A 215 5.17 -15.97 5.66
CA TRP A 215 5.17 -15.09 6.84
C TRP A 215 6.50 -15.12 7.59
N ILE A 216 7.09 -16.30 7.78
CA ILE A 216 8.41 -16.42 8.41
C ILE A 216 9.46 -15.67 7.58
N ILE A 217 9.47 -15.85 6.26
CA ILE A 217 10.41 -15.14 5.36
C ILE A 217 10.21 -13.63 5.48
N GLY A 218 8.98 -13.13 5.37
CA GLY A 218 8.68 -11.70 5.46
C GLY A 218 9.08 -11.09 6.81
N LEU A 219 8.81 -11.79 7.91
CA LEU A 219 9.23 -11.36 9.25
C LEU A 219 10.75 -11.36 9.41
N VAL A 220 11.45 -12.38 8.89
CA VAL A 220 12.91 -12.41 8.89
C VAL A 220 13.47 -11.22 8.11
N LEU A 221 12.94 -10.95 6.92
CA LEU A 221 13.35 -9.80 6.11
C LEU A 221 13.15 -8.47 6.85
N ALA A 222 12.05 -8.32 7.59
CA ALA A 222 11.79 -7.11 8.37
C ALA A 222 12.64 -6.99 9.66
N VAL A 223 12.96 -8.11 10.32
CA VAL A 223 13.66 -8.11 11.62
C VAL A 223 15.18 -8.04 11.47
N VAL A 224 15.76 -8.61 10.43
CA VAL A 224 17.22 -8.60 10.20
C VAL A 224 17.81 -7.17 10.31
N PRO A 225 17.21 -6.13 9.71
CA PRO A 225 17.72 -4.78 9.85
C PRO A 225 17.63 -4.19 11.26
N VAL A 226 16.66 -4.64 12.05
CA VAL A 226 16.52 -4.22 13.46
C VAL A 226 17.71 -4.73 14.27
N ILE A 227 18.17 -5.96 14.00
CA ILE A 227 19.29 -6.57 14.72
C ILE A 227 20.62 -5.88 14.35
N HIS A 228 20.83 -5.60 13.06
CA HIS A 228 22.14 -5.14 12.57
C HIS A 228 22.33 -3.61 12.57
N TRP A 229 21.28 -2.84 12.27
CA TRP A 229 21.43 -1.41 11.96
C TRP A 229 20.59 -0.49 12.84
N ARG A 230 19.87 -1.00 13.83
CA ARG A 230 19.04 -0.16 14.70
C ARG A 230 19.86 0.77 15.60
N SER A 231 20.98 0.30 16.12
CA SER A 231 21.85 1.05 17.03
C SER A 231 22.77 2.04 16.30
N SER A 232 23.14 1.74 15.05
CA SER A 232 24.04 2.56 14.24
C SER A 232 23.26 3.55 13.36
N THR A 233 22.84 3.14 12.16
CA THR A 233 22.23 4.03 11.15
C THR A 233 20.73 4.17 11.25
N ARG A 234 20.09 3.48 12.20
CA ARG A 234 18.64 3.49 12.43
C ARG A 234 17.88 3.16 11.14
N PHE A 235 18.09 1.97 10.58
CA PHE A 235 17.57 1.53 9.28
C PHE A 235 16.14 2.00 8.93
N TYR A 236 15.18 1.83 9.84
CA TYR A 236 13.81 2.30 9.67
C TYR A 236 13.66 3.80 9.96
N GLY A 237 14.38 4.33 10.93
CA GLY A 237 14.36 5.74 11.35
C GLY A 237 15.25 6.68 10.54
N ILE A 238 15.53 6.36 9.27
CA ILE A 238 16.28 7.26 8.38
C ILE A 238 15.45 8.49 7.94
N ASN A 239 14.12 8.39 8.04
CA ASN A 239 13.16 9.44 7.70
C ASN A 239 11.95 9.41 8.64
N GLY A 240 11.14 10.47 8.62
CA GLY A 240 9.96 10.60 9.49
C GLY A 240 8.84 9.58 9.22
N MET A 241 8.81 8.95 8.04
CA MET A 241 7.82 7.93 7.69
C MET A 241 8.20 6.54 8.19
N CYS A 242 9.40 6.36 8.73
CA CYS A 242 9.90 5.08 9.21
C CYS A 242 10.06 4.00 8.11
N PHE A 243 10.21 4.41 6.84
CA PHE A 243 10.23 3.49 5.70
C PHE A 243 11.61 3.47 4.99
N PRO A 244 12.27 2.30 4.85
CA PRO A 244 13.69 2.22 4.51
C PRO A 244 13.95 2.07 3.00
N LEU A 245 13.51 3.05 2.18
CA LEU A 245 13.67 2.95 0.72
C LEU A 245 15.07 3.35 0.23
N TYR A 246 15.83 4.14 1.00
CA TYR A 246 17.19 4.62 0.68
C TYR A 246 17.29 5.20 -0.75
N ILE A 247 16.42 6.18 -1.06
CA ILE A 247 16.47 6.94 -2.34
C ILE A 247 17.38 8.17 -2.19
N ASP A 248 17.21 8.92 -1.10
CA ASP A 248 17.94 10.18 -0.89
C ASP A 248 19.44 9.96 -0.62
N ASP A 249 19.79 8.85 0.04
CA ASP A 249 21.17 8.44 0.32
C ASP A 249 21.40 6.96 -0.09
N PRO A 250 21.71 6.70 -1.38
CA PRO A 250 21.79 5.35 -1.93
C PRO A 250 23.00 4.53 -1.44
N TYR A 251 23.91 5.12 -0.66
CA TYR A 251 25.13 4.46 -0.17
C TYR A 251 25.28 4.47 1.36
N LEU A 252 24.23 4.83 2.11
CA LEU A 252 24.25 4.80 3.57
C LEU A 252 24.24 3.34 4.08
N THR A 253 24.92 3.03 5.19
CA THR A 253 24.96 1.67 5.76
C THR A 253 23.55 1.07 5.89
N GLY A 254 23.34 -0.08 5.24
CA GLY A 254 22.02 -0.73 5.07
C GLY A 254 21.42 -0.59 3.67
N TRP A 255 21.96 0.27 2.79
CA TRP A 255 21.45 0.49 1.44
C TRP A 255 21.46 -0.78 0.59
N GLU A 256 22.48 -1.63 0.73
CA GLU A 256 22.63 -2.90 0.01
C GLU A 256 21.46 -3.84 0.34
N TYR A 257 21.05 -3.86 1.60
CA TYR A 257 19.92 -4.66 2.07
C TYR A 257 18.60 -4.12 1.52
N SER A 258 18.40 -2.80 1.57
CA SER A 258 17.24 -2.13 0.96
C SER A 258 17.17 -2.38 -0.55
N ALA A 259 18.30 -2.33 -1.27
CA ALA A 259 18.37 -2.64 -2.68
C ALA A 259 18.10 -4.13 -2.96
N PHE A 260 18.64 -5.04 -2.16
CA PHE A 260 18.35 -6.47 -2.25
C PHE A 260 16.85 -6.75 -2.15
N ILE A 261 16.14 -6.11 -1.23
CA ILE A 261 14.69 -6.27 -1.07
C ILE A 261 13.94 -5.62 -2.25
N PHE A 262 14.02 -4.29 -2.38
CA PHE A 262 13.12 -3.54 -3.26
C PHE A 262 13.50 -3.64 -4.74
N LEU A 263 14.79 -3.85 -5.06
CA LEU A 263 15.27 -4.02 -6.43
C LEU A 263 15.53 -5.50 -6.75
N GLY A 264 16.02 -6.30 -5.80
CA GLY A 264 16.31 -7.72 -6.05
C GLY A 264 15.05 -8.59 -5.98
N LEU A 265 14.50 -8.76 -4.78
CA LEU A 265 13.36 -9.64 -4.51
C LEU A 265 12.09 -9.19 -5.25
N ASN A 266 11.76 -7.90 -5.21
CA ASN A 266 10.50 -7.43 -5.82
C ASN A 266 10.56 -7.42 -7.35
N LEU A 267 11.73 -7.13 -7.95
CA LEU A 267 11.91 -7.32 -9.39
C LEU A 267 11.83 -8.81 -9.77
N LEU A 268 12.45 -9.70 -8.99
CA LEU A 268 12.36 -11.13 -9.22
C LEU A 268 10.91 -11.61 -9.14
N GLY A 269 10.17 -11.18 -8.12
CA GLY A 269 8.73 -11.45 -7.99
C GLY A 269 7.95 -10.98 -9.21
N LEU A 270 8.18 -9.74 -9.65
CA LEU A 270 7.55 -9.18 -10.85
C LEU A 270 7.88 -9.98 -12.12
N MET A 271 9.14 -10.43 -12.27
CA MET A 271 9.58 -11.24 -13.40
C MET A 271 8.94 -12.64 -13.40
N ILE A 272 8.87 -13.29 -12.23
CA ILE A 272 8.20 -14.59 -12.07
C ILE A 272 6.74 -14.44 -12.46
N ILE A 273 6.06 -13.44 -11.90
CA ILE A 273 4.66 -13.16 -12.20
C ILE A 273 4.49 -12.90 -13.70
N GLY A 274 5.26 -11.98 -14.29
CA GLY A 274 5.17 -11.66 -15.72
C GLY A 274 5.37 -12.88 -16.62
N TYR A 275 6.37 -13.72 -16.32
CA TYR A 275 6.62 -14.96 -17.05
C TYR A 275 5.43 -15.93 -16.94
N VAL A 276 4.92 -16.13 -15.73
CA VAL A 276 3.84 -17.07 -15.46
C VAL A 276 2.55 -16.66 -16.17
N TYR A 277 2.22 -15.36 -16.23
CA TYR A 277 1.04 -14.88 -16.96
C TYR A 277 1.25 -14.90 -18.48
N ALA A 278 2.45 -14.59 -18.98
CA ALA A 278 2.75 -14.74 -20.39
C ALA A 278 2.58 -16.20 -20.83
N ALA A 279 3.08 -17.14 -20.02
CA ALA A 279 2.92 -18.57 -20.26
C ALA A 279 1.44 -19.01 -20.16
N MET A 280 0.68 -18.47 -19.20
CA MET A 280 -0.75 -18.74 -19.07
C MET A 280 -1.53 -18.24 -20.30
N PHE A 281 -1.28 -17.00 -20.73
CA PHE A 281 -1.91 -16.41 -21.91
C PHE A 281 -1.56 -17.19 -23.18
N ALA A 282 -0.29 -17.59 -23.35
CA ALA A 282 0.13 -18.44 -24.46
C ALA A 282 -0.55 -19.81 -24.44
N SER A 283 -0.71 -20.42 -23.26
CA SER A 283 -1.42 -21.70 -23.11
C SER A 283 -2.90 -21.58 -23.46
N ILE A 284 -3.58 -20.54 -22.96
CA ILE A 284 -4.98 -20.25 -23.32
C ILE A 284 -5.10 -20.02 -24.83
N TRP A 285 -4.23 -19.19 -25.42
CA TRP A 285 -4.25 -18.90 -26.85
C TRP A 285 -4.11 -20.15 -27.72
N ARG A 286 -3.17 -21.05 -27.38
CA ARG A 286 -3.00 -22.33 -28.11
C ARG A 286 -4.20 -23.26 -27.94
N THR A 287 -4.81 -23.28 -26.75
CA THR A 287 -5.86 -24.25 -26.39
C THR A 287 -7.25 -23.78 -26.84
N ARG A 288 -7.46 -22.48 -27.09
CA ARG A 288 -8.72 -21.89 -27.58
C ARG A 288 -9.24 -22.51 -28.88
N HIS A 289 -8.37 -23.07 -29.72
CA HIS A 289 -8.78 -23.75 -30.95
C HIS A 289 -9.21 -25.22 -30.73
N ALA A 290 -8.80 -25.85 -29.63
CA ALA A 290 -9.06 -27.26 -29.35
C ALA A 290 -10.22 -27.45 -28.34
N THR A 291 -10.39 -26.52 -27.40
CA THR A 291 -11.52 -26.49 -26.46
C THR A 291 -11.89 -25.04 -26.15
N PRO A 292 -13.12 -24.58 -26.44
CA PRO A 292 -13.55 -23.26 -26.02
C PRO A 292 -13.60 -23.20 -24.48
N LEU A 293 -12.82 -22.29 -23.90
CA LEU A 293 -12.80 -22.06 -22.45
C LEU A 293 -14.21 -21.67 -21.95
N SER A 294 -14.58 -22.13 -20.76
CA SER A 294 -15.77 -21.62 -20.08
C SER A 294 -15.62 -20.11 -19.83
N VAL A 295 -16.72 -19.35 -19.97
CA VAL A 295 -16.74 -17.90 -19.66
C VAL A 295 -16.23 -17.62 -18.24
N GLY A 296 -16.49 -18.54 -17.30
CA GLY A 296 -16.00 -18.46 -15.93
C GLY A 296 -14.48 -18.53 -15.80
N ASP A 297 -13.79 -19.33 -16.62
CA ASP A 297 -12.33 -19.47 -16.58
C ASP A 297 -11.63 -18.23 -17.13
N SER A 298 -12.23 -17.58 -18.13
CA SER A 298 -11.73 -16.32 -18.69
C SER A 298 -11.95 -15.13 -17.75
N GLU A 299 -13.12 -15.06 -17.08
CA GLU A 299 -13.40 -14.01 -16.08
C GLU A 299 -12.50 -14.17 -14.85
N PHE A 300 -12.23 -15.42 -14.47
CA PHE A 300 -11.27 -15.74 -13.42
C PHE A 300 -9.86 -15.32 -13.84
N ALA A 301 -9.34 -15.73 -15.00
CA ALA A 301 -8.01 -15.33 -15.47
C ALA A 301 -7.82 -13.80 -15.55
N LEU A 302 -8.85 -13.05 -15.98
CA LEU A 302 -8.83 -11.58 -16.02
C LEU A 302 -8.68 -10.96 -14.63
N ARG A 303 -9.36 -11.50 -13.61
CA ARG A 303 -9.22 -11.03 -12.21
C ARG A 303 -7.78 -11.12 -11.73
N PHE A 304 -7.16 -12.28 -11.93
CA PHE A 304 -5.78 -12.54 -11.50
C PHE A 304 -4.79 -11.65 -12.27
N PHE A 305 -5.04 -11.44 -13.57
CA PHE A 305 -4.29 -10.50 -14.38
C PHE A 305 -4.38 -9.06 -13.83
N LEU A 306 -5.57 -8.59 -13.44
CA LEU A 306 -5.75 -7.25 -12.87
C LEU A 306 -5.03 -7.09 -11.51
N ILE A 307 -5.04 -8.11 -10.66
CA ILE A 307 -4.31 -8.11 -9.39
C ILE A 307 -2.81 -7.94 -9.66
N VAL A 308 -2.28 -8.70 -10.61
CA VAL A 308 -0.88 -8.65 -11.01
C VAL A 308 -0.49 -7.36 -11.69
N LEU A 309 -1.37 -6.81 -12.53
CA LEU A 309 -1.15 -5.52 -13.17
C LEU A 309 -1.05 -4.41 -12.12
N THR A 310 -1.88 -4.46 -11.08
CA THR A 310 -1.85 -3.48 -9.99
C THR A 310 -0.53 -3.54 -9.24
N GLU A 311 -0.05 -4.75 -8.92
CA GLU A 311 1.27 -4.96 -8.31
C GLU A 311 2.40 -4.41 -9.18
N ALA A 312 2.39 -4.73 -10.47
CA ALA A 312 3.39 -4.27 -11.43
C ALA A 312 3.43 -2.73 -11.54
N VAL A 313 2.26 -2.10 -11.63
CA VAL A 313 2.13 -0.64 -11.73
C VAL A 313 2.58 0.05 -10.45
N CYS A 314 2.40 -0.57 -9.28
CA CYS A 314 2.84 0.01 -8.01
C CYS A 314 4.35 -0.18 -7.77
N TRP A 315 4.95 -1.30 -8.18
CA TRP A 315 6.38 -1.57 -7.97
C TRP A 315 7.29 -1.01 -9.05
N ALA A 316 6.86 -0.90 -10.31
CA ALA A 316 7.69 -0.39 -11.40
C ALA A 316 8.26 1.03 -11.13
N PRO A 317 7.48 2.00 -10.60
CA PRO A 317 8.01 3.33 -10.25
C PRO A 317 9.07 3.24 -9.16
N ILE A 318 8.87 2.38 -8.16
CA ILE A 318 9.78 2.18 -7.02
C ILE A 318 11.12 1.65 -7.51
N ILE A 319 11.08 0.59 -8.32
CA ILE A 319 12.26 -0.03 -8.93
C ILE A 319 13.00 0.99 -9.81
N ALA A 320 12.27 1.73 -10.66
CA ALA A 320 12.85 2.75 -11.53
C ALA A 320 13.56 3.85 -10.74
N LEU A 321 12.94 4.37 -9.67
CA LEU A 321 13.59 5.38 -8.83
C LEU A 321 14.79 4.84 -8.08
N LYS A 322 14.72 3.60 -7.59
CA LYS A 322 15.86 2.99 -6.91
C LYS A 322 17.06 2.87 -7.85
N ILE A 323 16.83 2.47 -9.10
CA ILE A 323 17.88 2.44 -10.14
C ILE A 323 18.41 3.86 -10.41
N LEU A 324 17.54 4.85 -10.60
CA LEU A 324 17.97 6.24 -10.84
C LEU A 324 18.80 6.80 -9.68
N ALA A 325 18.40 6.53 -8.43
CA ALA A 325 19.14 6.91 -7.24
C ALA A 325 20.54 6.25 -7.22
N MET A 326 20.64 4.97 -7.55
CA MET A 326 21.92 4.24 -7.65
C MET A 326 22.81 4.74 -8.80
N MET A 327 22.21 5.26 -9.88
CA MET A 327 22.93 5.92 -10.97
C MET A 327 23.38 7.35 -10.62
N LYS A 328 23.11 7.82 -9.39
CA LYS A 328 23.38 9.19 -8.92
C LYS A 328 22.63 10.26 -9.72
N TYR A 329 21.52 9.90 -10.35
CA TYR A 329 20.64 10.88 -10.99
C TYR A 329 19.86 11.64 -9.91
N PRO A 330 19.73 12.98 -10.00
CA PRO A 330 19.00 13.75 -8.98
C PRO A 330 17.52 13.35 -8.97
N VAL A 331 17.11 12.65 -7.91
CA VAL A 331 15.70 12.32 -7.67
C VAL A 331 15.08 13.43 -6.82
N PRO A 332 13.97 14.06 -7.26
CA PRO A 332 13.29 15.06 -6.45
C PRO A 332 12.83 14.45 -5.11
N PRO A 333 13.16 15.06 -3.95
CA PRO A 333 12.78 14.52 -2.65
C PRO A 333 11.25 14.39 -2.48
N ASP A 334 10.49 15.27 -3.14
CA ASP A 334 9.03 15.20 -3.21
C ASP A 334 8.51 13.87 -3.77
N LEU A 335 9.24 13.25 -4.69
CA LEU A 335 8.82 12.04 -5.37
C LEU A 335 8.91 10.82 -4.44
N HIS A 336 9.90 10.80 -3.54
CA HIS A 336 10.02 9.78 -2.50
C HIS A 336 8.78 9.78 -1.59
N ALA A 337 8.28 10.96 -1.18
CA ALA A 337 7.07 11.10 -0.37
C ALA A 337 5.84 10.51 -1.05
N TRP A 338 5.65 10.84 -2.33
CA TRP A 338 4.54 10.32 -3.12
C TRP A 338 4.60 8.81 -3.29
N ILE A 339 5.79 8.23 -3.43
CA ILE A 339 5.91 6.78 -3.51
C ILE A 339 5.47 6.10 -2.21
N VAL A 340 5.99 6.54 -1.07
CA VAL A 340 5.74 5.86 0.22
C VAL A 340 4.30 6.04 0.69
N ILE A 341 3.71 7.23 0.51
CA ILE A 341 2.36 7.54 1.00
C ILE A 341 1.26 7.17 0.01
N PHE A 342 1.55 7.17 -1.29
CA PHE A 342 0.53 6.96 -2.32
C PHE A 342 0.77 5.68 -3.13
N ILE A 343 1.88 5.58 -3.86
CA ILE A 343 2.07 4.48 -4.83
C ILE A 343 2.14 3.12 -4.15
N LEU A 344 2.96 3.00 -3.10
CA LEU A 344 3.17 1.73 -2.40
C LEU A 344 1.87 1.22 -1.75
N PRO A 345 1.10 2.03 -1.01
CA PRO A 345 -0.09 1.53 -0.30
C PRO A 345 -1.34 1.39 -1.18
N VAL A 346 -1.37 2.01 -2.36
CA VAL A 346 -2.51 1.91 -3.30
C VAL A 346 -2.77 0.47 -3.74
N ASN A 347 -1.73 -0.35 -3.88
CA ASN A 347 -1.89 -1.77 -4.18
C ASN A 347 -2.76 -2.49 -3.14
N SER A 348 -2.42 -2.31 -1.86
CA SER A 348 -3.15 -2.87 -0.72
C SER A 348 -4.59 -2.33 -0.59
N ALA A 349 -4.85 -1.11 -1.07
CA ALA A 349 -6.18 -0.50 -1.11
C ALA A 349 -7.06 -1.07 -2.25
N ILE A 350 -6.46 -1.39 -3.39
CA ILE A 350 -7.16 -1.89 -4.59
C ILE A 350 -7.46 -3.39 -4.47
N ASN A 351 -6.60 -4.15 -3.79
CA ASN A 351 -6.73 -5.60 -3.61
C ASN A 351 -8.14 -6.05 -3.16
N PRO A 352 -8.77 -5.47 -2.12
CA PRO A 352 -10.16 -5.75 -1.75
C PRO A 352 -11.18 -5.56 -2.88
N LEU A 353 -11.02 -4.51 -3.68
CA LEU A 353 -11.90 -4.21 -4.82
C LEU A 353 -11.74 -5.32 -5.87
N LEU A 354 -10.51 -5.69 -6.17
CA LEU A 354 -10.20 -6.77 -7.12
C LEU A 354 -10.63 -8.13 -6.59
N TYR A 355 -10.75 -8.35 -5.29
CA TYR A 355 -11.30 -9.60 -4.76
C TYR A 355 -12.82 -9.64 -4.78
N THR A 356 -13.46 -8.48 -4.68
CA THR A 356 -14.90 -8.36 -4.44
C THR A 356 -15.65 -8.11 -5.74
N PHE A 357 -15.26 -7.12 -6.54
CA PHE A 357 -15.95 -6.74 -7.78
C PHE A 357 -15.79 -7.72 -8.93
N THR A 358 -14.75 -8.54 -8.91
CA THR A 358 -14.51 -9.57 -9.93
C THR A 358 -15.09 -10.95 -9.54
N THR A 359 -15.83 -11.04 -8.42
CA THR A 359 -16.50 -12.29 -8.03
C THR A 359 -17.92 -12.31 -8.61
N PRO A 360 -18.30 -13.32 -9.43
CA PRO A 360 -19.63 -13.38 -10.06
C PRO A 360 -20.78 -13.32 -9.05
N LYS A 361 -20.67 -14.04 -7.92
CA LYS A 361 -21.66 -14.05 -6.82
C LYS A 361 -21.89 -12.67 -6.19
N PHE A 362 -20.89 -11.79 -6.20
CA PHE A 362 -21.07 -10.41 -5.71
C PHE A 362 -21.65 -9.50 -6.79
N ARG A 363 -21.31 -9.70 -8.08
CA ARG A 363 -21.94 -8.98 -9.20
C ARG A 363 -23.43 -9.31 -9.30
N GLU A 364 -23.82 -10.56 -9.03
CA GLU A 364 -25.22 -10.97 -8.87
C GLU A 364 -25.88 -10.31 -7.65
N ARG A 365 -25.27 -10.35 -6.46
CA ARG A 365 -25.86 -9.71 -5.27
C ARG A 365 -25.90 -8.18 -5.35
N LEU A 366 -24.94 -7.55 -6.03
CA LEU A 366 -24.96 -6.12 -6.33
C LEU A 366 -25.99 -5.80 -7.40
N SER A 367 -26.14 -6.62 -8.44
CA SER A 367 -27.20 -6.39 -9.44
C SER A 367 -28.57 -6.55 -8.78
N GLU A 368 -28.80 -7.59 -7.97
CA GLU A 368 -30.03 -7.80 -7.22
C GLU A 368 -30.28 -6.69 -6.18
N GLY A 369 -29.25 -6.28 -5.44
CA GLY A 369 -29.37 -5.26 -4.39
C GLY A 369 -29.43 -3.82 -4.89
N TRP A 370 -28.72 -3.49 -5.98
CA TRP A 370 -28.64 -2.15 -6.56
C TRP A 370 -29.70 -1.95 -7.66
N LEU A 371 -29.91 -2.92 -8.57
CA LEU A 371 -31.04 -2.86 -9.51
C LEU A 371 -32.36 -3.07 -8.77
N GLY A 372 -32.45 -3.94 -7.76
CA GLY A 372 -33.67 -4.06 -6.94
C GLY A 372 -34.02 -2.77 -6.18
N LYS A 373 -33.01 -2.02 -5.70
CA LYS A 373 -33.21 -0.69 -5.11
C LYS A 373 -33.56 0.40 -6.14
N ILE A 374 -32.95 0.37 -7.33
CA ILE A 374 -33.28 1.31 -8.41
C ILE A 374 -34.68 1.02 -8.96
N TRP A 375 -35.04 -0.23 -9.20
CA TRP A 375 -36.35 -0.64 -9.71
C TRP A 375 -37.45 -0.38 -8.68
N SER A 376 -37.19 -0.60 -7.38
CA SER A 376 -38.13 -0.21 -6.31
C SER A 376 -38.25 1.31 -6.16
N CYS A 377 -37.18 2.08 -6.34
CA CYS A 377 -37.26 3.56 -6.39
C CYS A 377 -38.00 4.08 -7.63
N VAL A 378 -37.81 3.48 -8.80
CA VAL A 378 -38.48 3.85 -10.06
C VAL A 378 -39.96 3.45 -10.04
N SER A 379 -40.28 2.25 -9.54
CA SER A 379 -41.65 1.75 -9.40
C SER A 379 -42.44 2.53 -8.34
N ARG A 380 -41.80 2.93 -7.23
CA ARG A 380 -42.39 3.82 -6.21
C ARG A 380 -42.61 5.24 -6.73
N LYS A 381 -41.84 5.68 -7.73
CA LYS A 381 -42.04 6.97 -8.42
C LYS A 381 -43.21 6.91 -9.40
N HIS A 382 -43.40 5.79 -10.11
CA HIS A 382 -44.55 5.58 -11.00
C HIS A 382 -45.88 5.48 -10.21
N SER A 383 -45.89 4.73 -9.10
CA SER A 383 -47.08 4.58 -8.25
C SER A 383 -47.52 5.89 -7.58
N LYS A 384 -46.59 6.79 -7.22
CA LYS A 384 -46.93 8.13 -6.70
C LYS A 384 -47.51 9.06 -7.76
N GLN A 385 -47.16 8.88 -9.03
CA GLN A 385 -47.66 9.69 -10.13
C GLN A 385 -49.07 9.25 -10.58
N ASP A 386 -49.37 7.94 -10.53
CA ASP A 386 -50.72 7.43 -10.82
C ASP A 386 -51.73 7.72 -9.68
N SER A 387 -51.23 7.82 -8.43
CA SER A 387 -52.07 8.15 -7.27
C SER A 387 -52.49 9.63 -7.23
N GLN A 388 -51.69 10.55 -7.78
CA GLN A 388 -52.06 11.97 -7.90
C GLN A 388 -52.93 12.29 -9.13
N THR A 389 -52.94 11.40 -10.13
CA THR A 389 -53.79 11.57 -11.32
C THR A 389 -55.20 10.99 -11.11
N SER A 390 -55.33 9.99 -10.22
CA SER A 390 -56.60 9.32 -9.92
C SER A 390 -57.49 10.07 -8.91
N SER A 391 -56.96 11.00 -8.12
CA SER A 391 -57.75 11.83 -7.18
C SER A 391 -58.48 13.01 -7.85
N SER A 392 -58.22 13.25 -9.15
CA SER A 392 -58.72 14.43 -9.88
C SER A 392 -59.84 14.11 -10.88
N ILE A 393 -60.16 12.83 -11.11
CA ILE A 393 -61.07 12.41 -12.21
C ILE A 393 -62.38 11.75 -11.69
N ASN A 394 -62.50 11.43 -10.39
CA ASN A 394 -63.71 10.78 -9.84
C ASN A 394 -64.87 11.75 -9.50
N LYS A 395 -65.05 12.83 -10.24
CA LYS A 395 -66.22 13.74 -10.12
C LYS A 395 -66.93 14.01 -11.45
N THR A 396 -67.09 13.01 -12.31
CA THR A 396 -68.09 12.92 -13.40
C THR A 396 -67.77 11.60 -14.11
N THR A 397 -68.61 10.57 -14.18
CA THR A 397 -69.91 10.54 -14.84
C THR A 397 -70.55 9.19 -14.54
N VAL A 398 -71.85 9.19 -14.32
CA VAL A 398 -72.76 8.04 -14.13
C VAL A 398 -73.18 7.51 -15.52
N ILE A 399 -73.56 6.22 -15.62
CA ILE A 399 -74.29 5.54 -16.73
C ILE A 399 -73.35 5.13 -17.90
N ASP A 400 -73.27 3.90 -18.44
CA ASP A 400 -74.27 2.86 -18.71
C ASP A 400 -73.66 1.43 -18.84
N LYS A 401 -74.59 0.48 -18.88
CA LYS A 401 -74.65 -0.99 -18.94
C LYS A 401 -73.73 -1.81 -19.88
N ASN A 402 -73.57 -3.09 -19.42
CA ASN A 402 -73.52 -4.38 -20.14
C ASN A 402 -72.37 -4.58 -21.17
N MET A 403 -71.69 -5.73 -21.26
CA MET A 403 -72.21 -7.09 -21.39
C MET A 403 -71.03 -8.11 -21.34
N MET A 404 -71.30 -9.29 -20.80
CA MET A 404 -70.75 -10.61 -21.18
C MET A 404 -69.30 -11.02 -20.88
N GLN A 405 -69.21 -12.04 -20.01
CA GLN A 405 -68.54 -13.36 -20.18
C GLN A 405 -67.04 -13.37 -20.52
N SER A 406 -66.16 -14.15 -19.90
CA SER A 406 -66.29 -15.47 -19.27
C SER A 406 -65.10 -15.75 -18.33
N LEU A 407 -65.37 -16.59 -17.34
CA LEU A 407 -64.50 -17.08 -16.26
C LEU A 407 -63.34 -18.02 -16.72
N PRO A 408 -62.41 -18.39 -15.80
CA PRO A 408 -61.05 -18.87 -16.04
C PRO A 408 -60.89 -20.39 -15.89
N LEU A 409 -59.70 -20.93 -16.14
CA LEU A 409 -59.30 -22.23 -15.56
C LEU A 409 -57.78 -22.34 -15.32
N CYS A 410 -57.44 -22.52 -14.04
CA CYS A 410 -56.25 -23.23 -13.55
C CYS A 410 -56.25 -24.68 -14.01
N ILE A 411 -55.09 -25.30 -14.28
CA ILE A 411 -54.76 -26.68 -13.85
C ILE A 411 -53.24 -26.79 -13.60
N GLN A 412 -52.93 -27.59 -12.58
CA GLN A 412 -51.68 -27.89 -11.88
C GLN A 412 -51.28 -29.36 -12.17
N TYR A 413 -50.00 -29.71 -11.95
CA TYR A 413 -49.43 -31.10 -11.86
C TYR A 413 -49.32 -31.92 -13.17
N ASP A 414 -48.39 -32.86 -13.40
CA ASP A 414 -47.34 -33.51 -12.59
C ASP A 414 -46.29 -34.21 -13.48
N ALA A 415 -45.21 -34.65 -12.83
CA ALA A 415 -44.13 -35.57 -13.21
C ALA A 415 -44.23 -36.46 -14.48
N THR A 416 -43.13 -36.50 -15.25
CA THR A 416 -42.23 -37.68 -15.33
C THR A 416 -40.86 -37.29 -15.86
#